data_AF-A0A448ZSL0-F1
#
_entry.id   AF-A0A448ZSL0-F1
#
_cell.length_a   1.000
_cell.length_b   1.000
_cell.length_c   1.000
_cell.angle_alpha   90.00
_cell.angle_beta   90.00
_cell.angle_gamma   90.00
#
_symmetry.space_group_name_H-M   'P 1'
#
loop_
_entity.id
_entity.type
_entity.pdbx_description
1 polymer ?
#
loop_
_entity_poly.entity_id
_entity_poly.type
_entity_poly.pdbx_seq_one_letter_code
_entity_poly.pdbx_strand_id
1 'polypeptide(L)'
;MAAVGQQEPTPTSARPGKAGRCNYDQWDKVTRTLVNEAEQEEEQEIEESKKALGLDGKYADSQAHAEEREKAKDVLKAKKVLEKYQKRESAVRTELKGLLGPPPSKNGDGEEEESKATESKTVRVTRDMIDAGKRVVVIADTSGASQSDTLVLTSDLSLLESKMKANTTTKPKQYAEDAENDVDESKEKGVERKIYGLIKCFVTNVHNCTILIKCKVISGSLEINHCSNVVVKIERDATVATIQADLCENISIIFNDAPSGKNGATYAGGIPMDTSTDSKNRIYWGQDKEDRIFHAGVKNMRVQINRDGFMETERICDYTFDGAKAIGNATEEEFQFVTSCIDEELVTEAVVREGSTTGQNARPLTKREIEEEKVKREKAGNMATQMAENMFKFKEVGKDGAKKVSKTEKPKPEEVPVVEDAEEEIEEIYAGMSKEDIDAVVKECEQNKARGNEAFGTGEYAQAVLLYTLALDKADELPDDKDKTKLFARDVTLSNRAACFLKLGQHEKAEADAKLAHEYNNQNVKAFFRHGLALHAMKDYKAAISILAQAYKLEPKNKSIKEALRFAEVRLNQEMRKRME
;
A
#
# COMPACT_ATOMS: atom_id res chain seq x y z
N MET A 1 -76.63 -49.56 35.65
CA MET A 1 -77.79 -50.31 35.10
C MET A 1 -77.76 -50.12 33.59
N ALA A 2 -77.67 -51.11 32.71
CA ALA A 2 -77.63 -52.56 32.84
C ALA A 2 -76.71 -53.10 31.72
N ALA A 3 -76.03 -54.20 32.01
CA ALA A 3 -75.38 -55.05 31.02
C ALA A 3 -76.44 -55.79 30.19
N VAL A 4 -76.07 -56.27 29.00
CA VAL A 4 -76.23 -57.66 28.53
C VAL A 4 -75.57 -57.75 27.15
N GLY A 5 -74.68 -58.74 27.01
CA GLY A 5 -74.03 -59.06 25.75
C GLY A 5 -74.67 -60.24 25.02
N GLN A 6 -73.99 -60.60 23.93
CA GLN A 6 -73.98 -61.88 23.20
C GLN A 6 -75.27 -62.29 22.46
N GLN A 7 -75.16 -62.45 21.14
CA GLN A 7 -74.90 -63.77 20.52
C GLN A 7 -74.84 -63.63 18.99
N GLU A 8 -73.83 -64.27 18.39
CA GLU A 8 -73.76 -64.55 16.94
C GLU A 8 -74.80 -65.60 16.54
N PRO A 9 -75.15 -65.67 15.24
CA PRO A 9 -75.25 -66.97 14.62
C PRO A 9 -74.53 -67.09 13.26
N THR A 10 -74.13 -68.34 13.04
CA THR A 10 -73.39 -69.02 11.97
C THR A 10 -74.18 -69.19 10.65
N PRO A 11 -73.58 -69.75 9.56
CA PRO A 11 -73.74 -69.28 8.19
C PRO A 11 -74.83 -69.99 7.39
N THR A 12 -75.29 -69.32 6.32
CA THR A 12 -76.11 -69.93 5.27
C THR A 12 -75.49 -69.73 3.89
N SER A 13 -75.59 -70.82 3.12
CA SER A 13 -74.95 -71.14 1.84
C SER A 13 -75.17 -70.15 0.70
N ALA A 14 -74.14 -70.06 -0.15
CA ALA A 14 -74.09 -69.30 -1.39
C ALA A 14 -75.19 -69.62 -2.42
N ARG A 15 -75.62 -68.58 -3.16
CA ARG A 15 -76.00 -68.68 -4.57
C ARG A 15 -75.28 -67.57 -5.35
N PRO A 16 -74.71 -67.85 -6.54
CA PRO A 16 -73.92 -66.88 -7.27
C PRO A 16 -74.86 -65.96 -8.08
N GLY A 17 -74.94 -64.69 -7.69
CA GLY A 17 -75.65 -63.63 -8.42
C GLY A 17 -74.64 -62.71 -9.10
N LYS A 18 -74.75 -62.60 -10.42
CA LYS A 18 -73.86 -61.86 -11.32
C LYS A 18 -73.60 -60.41 -10.88
N ALA A 19 -72.34 -60.00 -11.06
CA ALA A 19 -71.80 -58.67 -10.86
C ALA A 19 -72.70 -57.56 -11.47
N GLY A 20 -73.30 -56.75 -10.59
CA GLY A 20 -73.70 -55.39 -10.92
C GLY A 20 -72.43 -54.55 -11.03
N ARG A 21 -72.14 -54.08 -12.24
CA ARG A 21 -70.98 -53.23 -12.54
C ARG A 21 -71.07 -51.97 -11.68
N CYS A 22 -70.27 -51.87 -10.61
CA CYS A 22 -70.09 -50.63 -9.88
C CYS A 22 -69.56 -49.61 -10.88
N ASN A 23 -70.31 -48.53 -11.14
CA ASN A 23 -69.94 -47.53 -12.13
C ASN A 23 -68.82 -46.65 -11.55
N TYR A 24 -67.59 -47.19 -11.57
CA TYR A 24 -66.40 -46.52 -11.04
C TYR A 24 -66.22 -45.10 -11.61
N ASP A 25 -66.69 -44.82 -12.83
CA ASP A 25 -66.60 -43.50 -13.45
C ASP A 25 -67.46 -42.41 -12.77
N GLN A 26 -68.56 -42.79 -12.11
CA GLN A 26 -69.35 -41.83 -11.32
C GLN A 26 -68.71 -41.56 -9.96
N TRP A 27 -68.09 -42.57 -9.34
CA TRP A 27 -67.39 -42.41 -8.08
C TRP A 27 -66.10 -41.59 -8.25
N ASP A 28 -65.34 -41.84 -9.33
CA ASP A 28 -64.06 -41.16 -9.62
C ASP A 28 -64.26 -39.67 -9.95
N LYS A 29 -65.40 -39.32 -10.56
CA LYS A 29 -65.80 -37.92 -10.78
C LYS A 29 -66.20 -37.24 -9.47
N VAL A 30 -66.98 -37.91 -8.62
CA VAL A 30 -67.41 -37.33 -7.35
C VAL A 30 -66.22 -37.17 -6.40
N THR A 31 -65.32 -38.15 -6.32
CA THR A 31 -64.10 -38.03 -5.50
C THR A 31 -63.14 -36.97 -6.02
N ARG A 32 -62.93 -36.84 -7.34
CA ARG A 32 -62.13 -35.71 -7.87
C ARG A 32 -62.77 -34.36 -7.60
N THR A 33 -64.10 -34.27 -7.68
CA THR A 33 -64.80 -33.01 -7.40
C THR A 33 -64.62 -32.62 -5.93
N LEU A 34 -64.80 -33.57 -5.02
CA LEU A 34 -64.62 -33.36 -3.58
C LEU A 34 -63.16 -33.08 -3.19
N VAL A 35 -62.19 -33.74 -3.85
CA VAL A 35 -60.76 -33.47 -3.65
C VAL A 35 -60.41 -32.07 -4.14
N ASN A 36 -60.88 -31.67 -5.32
CA ASN A 36 -60.65 -30.32 -5.82
C ASN A 36 -61.33 -29.25 -4.97
N GLU A 37 -62.54 -29.52 -4.45
CA GLU A 37 -63.24 -28.61 -3.53
C GLU A 37 -62.47 -28.47 -2.20
N ALA A 38 -61.95 -29.59 -1.65
CA ALA A 38 -61.13 -29.57 -0.44
C ALA A 38 -59.78 -28.87 -0.65
N GLU A 39 -59.11 -29.09 -1.78
CA GLU A 39 -57.86 -28.39 -2.13
C GLU A 39 -58.10 -26.89 -2.31
N GLN A 40 -59.25 -26.49 -2.87
CA GLN A 40 -59.62 -25.07 -3.01
C GLN A 40 -59.97 -24.40 -1.69
N GLU A 41 -60.64 -25.11 -0.78
CA GLU A 41 -60.91 -24.61 0.59
C GLU A 41 -59.61 -24.46 1.39
N GLU A 42 -58.70 -25.44 1.30
CA GLU A 42 -57.39 -25.37 1.96
C GLU A 42 -56.52 -24.22 1.39
N GLU A 43 -56.53 -24.01 0.07
CA GLU A 43 -55.86 -22.87 -0.56
C GLU A 43 -56.44 -21.52 -0.10
N GLN A 44 -57.77 -21.42 0.05
CA GLN A 44 -58.43 -20.22 0.56
C GLN A 44 -58.09 -19.95 2.03
N GLU A 45 -58.09 -20.97 2.90
CA GLU A 45 -57.69 -20.81 4.30
C GLU A 45 -56.21 -20.43 4.44
N ILE A 46 -55.33 -20.99 3.59
CA ILE A 46 -53.92 -20.59 3.51
C ILE A 46 -53.78 -19.14 3.04
N GLU A 47 -54.60 -18.68 2.10
CA GLU A 47 -54.56 -17.31 1.61
C GLU A 47 -55.10 -16.32 2.65
N GLU A 48 -56.18 -16.66 3.34
CA GLU A 48 -56.74 -15.85 4.43
C GLU A 48 -55.81 -15.79 5.64
N SER A 49 -55.17 -16.90 6.01
CA SER A 49 -54.16 -16.92 7.08
C SER A 49 -52.91 -16.11 6.72
N LYS A 50 -52.42 -16.19 5.47
CA LYS A 50 -51.35 -15.32 4.97
C LYS A 50 -51.72 -13.85 5.03
N LYS A 51 -52.99 -13.51 4.74
CA LYS A 51 -53.50 -12.14 4.80
C LYS A 51 -53.62 -11.65 6.24
N ALA A 52 -54.07 -12.50 7.17
CA ALA A 52 -54.14 -12.20 8.60
C ALA A 52 -52.74 -12.03 9.23
N LEU A 53 -51.74 -12.73 8.70
CA LEU A 53 -50.32 -12.64 9.11
C LEU A 53 -49.52 -11.55 8.37
N GLY A 54 -50.14 -10.80 7.46
CA GLY A 54 -49.49 -9.71 6.71
C GLY A 54 -48.46 -10.15 5.68
N LEU A 55 -48.60 -11.37 5.13
CA LEU A 55 -47.73 -12.02 4.15
C LEU A 55 -48.34 -11.98 2.73
N ASP A 56 -49.04 -10.91 2.38
CA ASP A 56 -49.82 -10.74 1.13
C ASP A 56 -49.00 -10.21 -0.06
N GLY A 57 -47.67 -10.35 -0.02
CA GLY A 57 -46.78 -10.04 -1.14
C GLY A 57 -46.71 -8.56 -1.56
N LYS A 58 -47.47 -7.66 -0.91
CA LYS A 58 -47.35 -6.21 -1.09
C LYS A 58 -46.22 -5.58 -0.29
N TYR A 59 -45.73 -6.28 0.74
CA TYR A 59 -44.50 -5.97 1.45
C TYR A 59 -43.53 -7.13 1.28
N ALA A 60 -42.95 -7.23 0.09
CA ALA A 60 -41.81 -8.10 -0.15
C ALA A 60 -40.67 -7.72 0.81
N ASP A 61 -40.28 -8.68 1.64
CA ASP A 61 -39.08 -8.73 2.49
C ASP A 61 -38.90 -7.58 3.49
N SER A 62 -38.90 -7.90 4.79
CA SER A 62 -38.49 -6.97 5.84
C SER A 62 -37.09 -6.40 5.53
N GLN A 63 -36.81 -5.16 5.95
CA GLN A 63 -35.47 -4.55 5.79
C GLN A 63 -34.35 -5.47 6.28
N ALA A 64 -34.60 -6.27 7.31
CA ALA A 64 -33.67 -7.26 7.83
C ALA A 64 -33.29 -8.33 6.80
N HIS A 65 -34.25 -8.89 6.04
CA HIS A 65 -33.95 -9.88 5.01
C HIS A 65 -33.25 -9.29 3.78
N ALA A 66 -33.56 -8.04 3.42
CA ALA A 66 -32.83 -7.33 2.38
C ALA A 66 -31.36 -7.08 2.78
N GLU A 67 -31.13 -6.67 4.03
CA GLU A 67 -29.79 -6.50 4.60
C GLU A 67 -29.01 -7.81 4.71
N GLU A 68 -29.65 -8.91 5.13
CA GLU A 68 -29.04 -10.23 5.17
C GLU A 68 -28.62 -10.72 3.79
N ARG A 69 -29.45 -10.48 2.76
CA ARG A 69 -29.13 -10.86 1.38
C ARG A 69 -27.99 -10.03 0.81
N GLU A 70 -27.89 -8.75 1.14
CA GLU A 70 -26.73 -7.92 0.78
C GLU A 70 -25.45 -8.37 1.51
N LYS A 71 -25.52 -8.64 2.83
CA LYS A 71 -24.40 -9.22 3.58
C LYS A 71 -23.96 -10.57 2.98
N ALA A 72 -24.90 -11.43 2.59
CA ALA A 72 -24.59 -12.70 1.95
C ALA A 72 -23.90 -12.53 0.59
N LYS A 73 -24.31 -11.54 -0.22
CA LYS A 73 -23.62 -11.18 -1.47
C LYS A 73 -22.20 -10.70 -1.20
N ASP A 74 -21.99 -9.90 -0.17
CA ASP A 74 -20.66 -9.38 0.18
C ASP A 74 -19.74 -10.47 0.74
N VAL A 75 -20.26 -11.38 1.56
CA VAL A 75 -19.55 -12.59 1.99
C VAL A 75 -19.17 -13.45 0.78
N LEU A 76 -20.06 -13.61 -0.20
CA LEU A 76 -19.76 -14.37 -1.42
C LEU A 76 -18.70 -13.67 -2.28
N LYS A 77 -18.73 -12.34 -2.39
CA LYS A 77 -17.67 -11.56 -3.06
C LYS A 77 -16.33 -11.74 -2.33
N ALA A 78 -16.31 -11.61 -1.01
CA ALA A 78 -15.12 -11.80 -0.18
C ALA A 78 -14.55 -13.22 -0.34
N LYS A 79 -15.39 -14.25 -0.32
CA LYS A 79 -14.99 -15.65 -0.55
C LYS A 79 -14.35 -15.84 -1.92
N LYS A 80 -14.93 -15.28 -2.99
CA LYS A 80 -14.34 -15.34 -4.35
C LYS A 80 -12.99 -14.62 -4.43
N VAL A 81 -12.82 -13.52 -3.71
CA VAL A 81 -11.52 -12.81 -3.61
C VAL A 81 -10.51 -13.67 -2.86
N LEU A 82 -10.90 -14.29 -1.75
CA LEU A 82 -10.06 -15.17 -0.94
C LEU A 82 -9.63 -16.40 -1.75
N GLU A 83 -10.54 -17.07 -2.46
CA GLU A 83 -10.21 -18.21 -3.32
C GLU A 83 -9.22 -17.83 -4.42
N LYS A 84 -9.38 -16.65 -5.04
CA LYS A 84 -8.41 -16.12 -6.01
C LYS A 84 -7.04 -15.87 -5.36
N TYR A 85 -7.02 -15.38 -4.12
CA TYR A 85 -5.78 -15.15 -3.37
C TYR A 85 -5.09 -16.48 -3.04
N GLN A 86 -5.80 -17.44 -2.46
CA GLN A 86 -5.29 -18.78 -2.15
C GLN A 86 -4.74 -19.49 -3.40
N LYS A 87 -5.43 -19.36 -4.54
CA LYS A 87 -4.94 -19.92 -5.81
C LYS A 87 -3.66 -19.25 -6.29
N ARG A 88 -3.50 -17.93 -6.09
CA ARG A 88 -2.24 -17.23 -6.40
C ARG A 88 -1.13 -17.61 -5.44
N GLU A 89 -1.45 -17.73 -4.15
CA GLU A 89 -0.49 -18.10 -3.12
C GLU A 89 0.05 -19.52 -3.34
N SER A 90 -0.83 -20.50 -3.53
CA SER A 90 -0.45 -21.90 -3.82
C SER A 90 0.38 -22.07 -5.10
N ALA A 91 0.27 -21.16 -6.07
CA ALA A 91 1.08 -21.18 -7.28
C ALA A 91 2.55 -20.75 -7.04
N VAL A 92 2.81 -19.97 -5.98
CA VAL A 92 4.13 -19.44 -5.65
C VAL A 92 4.71 -20.08 -4.38
N ARG A 93 3.88 -20.71 -3.55
CA ARG A 93 4.23 -21.28 -2.25
C ARG A 93 4.56 -22.77 -2.33
N THR A 94 5.71 -23.15 -1.79
CA THR A 94 6.08 -24.54 -1.46
C THR A 94 6.06 -24.69 0.05
N GLU A 95 5.44 -25.77 0.54
CA GLU A 95 5.49 -26.15 1.95
C GLU A 95 6.33 -27.42 2.10
N LEU A 96 7.38 -27.35 2.91
CA LEU A 96 8.31 -28.44 3.19
C LEU A 96 8.07 -28.91 4.63
N LYS A 97 7.41 -30.06 4.78
CA LYS A 97 7.06 -30.66 6.08
C LYS A 97 7.97 -31.82 6.44
N GLY A 98 8.20 -32.02 7.74
CA GLY A 98 8.84 -33.22 8.26
C GLY A 98 10.27 -33.43 7.77
N LEU A 99 10.98 -32.35 7.40
CA LEU A 99 12.33 -32.43 6.84
C LEU A 99 13.30 -33.18 7.76
N LEU A 100 13.14 -33.02 9.08
CA LEU A 100 13.98 -33.68 10.08
C LEU A 100 13.49 -35.09 10.45
N GLY A 101 12.39 -35.58 9.88
CA GLY A 101 11.86 -36.93 10.10
C GLY A 101 11.15 -37.07 11.45
N PRO A 102 10.34 -38.15 11.64
CA PRO A 102 9.53 -38.34 12.84
C PRO A 102 10.38 -38.51 14.11
N PRO A 103 9.83 -38.25 15.31
CA PRO A 103 10.54 -38.47 16.56
C PRO A 103 10.96 -39.94 16.69
N PRO A 104 12.09 -40.23 17.35
CA PRO A 104 12.46 -41.61 17.66
C PRO A 104 11.31 -42.29 18.40
N SER A 105 10.89 -43.46 17.91
CA SER A 105 9.78 -44.21 18.52
C SER A 105 10.16 -44.60 19.95
N LYS A 106 9.40 -44.12 20.94
CA LYS A 106 9.44 -44.73 22.27
C LYS A 106 8.92 -46.16 22.14
N ASN A 107 9.79 -47.15 22.22
CA ASN A 107 9.34 -48.54 22.38
C ASN A 107 8.55 -48.65 23.69
N GLY A 108 7.51 -49.48 23.68
CA GLY A 108 6.47 -49.56 24.70
C GLY A 108 6.88 -50.08 26.08
N ASP A 109 8.16 -50.20 26.36
CA ASP A 109 8.69 -50.60 27.67
C ASP A 109 9.50 -49.42 28.19
N GLY A 110 9.09 -48.85 29.32
CA GLY A 110 9.62 -47.62 29.92
C GLY A 110 11.04 -47.73 30.48
N GLU A 111 11.96 -48.29 29.70
CA GLU A 111 13.40 -48.17 29.90
C GLU A 111 13.89 -47.04 29.01
N GLU A 112 14.38 -45.97 29.65
CA GLU A 112 15.20 -44.97 28.98
C GLU A 112 16.46 -45.70 28.47
N GLU A 113 16.47 -46.10 27.20
CA GLU A 113 17.73 -46.46 26.54
C GLU A 113 18.67 -45.26 26.69
N GLU A 114 19.76 -45.46 27.43
CA GLU A 114 20.92 -44.55 27.44
C GLU A 114 21.18 -44.11 26.00
N SER A 115 21.04 -42.81 25.76
CA SER A 115 21.12 -42.19 24.45
C SER A 115 22.49 -42.45 23.82
N LYS A 116 22.59 -43.55 23.06
CA LYS A 116 23.58 -43.65 22.00
C LYS A 116 23.41 -42.39 21.16
N ALA A 117 24.44 -41.55 21.12
CA ALA A 117 24.45 -40.29 20.41
C ALA A 117 23.89 -40.47 19.00
N THR A 118 22.61 -40.11 18.81
CA THR A 118 21.99 -40.01 17.49
C THR A 118 22.80 -38.96 16.74
N GLU A 119 23.48 -39.39 15.66
CA GLU A 119 24.23 -38.49 14.78
C GLU A 119 23.36 -37.30 14.39
N SER A 120 23.92 -36.08 14.50
CA SER A 120 23.21 -34.86 14.16
C SER A 120 22.76 -34.87 12.71
N LYS A 121 21.45 -34.71 12.48
CA LYS A 121 20.89 -34.74 11.13
C LYS A 121 21.00 -33.36 10.51
N THR A 122 21.68 -33.28 9.36
CA THR A 122 21.74 -32.05 8.55
C THR A 122 20.96 -32.23 7.26
N VAL A 123 19.90 -31.43 7.07
CA VAL A 123 19.11 -31.44 5.83
C VAL A 123 19.35 -30.14 5.08
N ARG A 124 19.77 -30.28 3.81
CA ARG A 124 20.02 -29.16 2.90
C ARG A 124 18.83 -28.98 1.99
N VAL A 125 18.14 -27.86 2.13
CA VAL A 125 17.05 -27.45 1.24
C VAL A 125 17.67 -26.78 0.02
N THR A 126 17.73 -27.51 -1.07
CA THR A 126 18.30 -27.06 -2.35
C THR A 126 17.21 -26.66 -3.33
N ARG A 127 17.62 -26.06 -4.45
CA ARG A 127 16.73 -25.71 -5.57
C ARG A 127 15.88 -26.88 -6.05
N ASP A 128 16.42 -28.09 -6.05
CA ASP A 128 15.74 -29.29 -6.58
C ASP A 128 14.54 -29.72 -5.71
N MET A 129 14.47 -29.25 -4.47
CA MET A 129 13.36 -29.50 -3.56
C MET A 129 12.19 -28.51 -3.76
N ILE A 130 12.32 -27.55 -4.69
CA ILE A 130 11.34 -26.49 -4.92
C ILE A 130 10.86 -26.55 -6.38
N ASP A 131 9.56 -26.74 -6.57
CA ASP A 131 8.97 -26.80 -7.90
C ASP A 131 9.22 -25.51 -8.72
N ALA A 132 9.23 -25.66 -10.05
CA ALA A 132 9.33 -24.52 -10.95
C ALA A 132 8.24 -23.47 -10.68
N GLY A 133 8.63 -22.20 -10.56
CA GLY A 133 7.73 -21.09 -10.28
C GLY A 133 7.41 -20.87 -8.80
N LYS A 134 7.66 -21.85 -7.91
CA LYS A 134 7.50 -21.66 -6.48
C LYS A 134 8.74 -21.00 -5.88
N ARG A 135 8.54 -19.91 -5.15
CA ARG A 135 9.60 -19.03 -4.65
C ARG A 135 9.34 -18.55 -3.22
N VAL A 136 8.15 -18.82 -2.70
CA VAL A 136 7.83 -18.67 -1.28
C VAL A 136 8.00 -20.04 -0.63
N VAL A 137 8.89 -20.15 0.34
CA VAL A 137 9.17 -21.41 1.04
C VAL A 137 8.60 -21.34 2.44
N VAL A 138 7.89 -22.40 2.83
CA VAL A 138 7.42 -22.59 4.20
C VAL A 138 8.06 -23.85 4.75
N ILE A 139 8.92 -23.69 5.74
CA ILE A 139 9.45 -24.79 6.55
C ILE A 139 8.45 -25.00 7.67
N ALA A 140 7.82 -26.16 7.71
CA ALA A 140 6.82 -26.48 8.71
C ALA A 140 7.10 -27.83 9.36
N ASP A 141 6.69 -27.97 10.63
CA ASP A 141 6.57 -29.25 11.32
C ASP A 141 7.85 -30.10 11.26
N THR A 142 8.79 -29.80 12.16
CA THR A 142 9.98 -30.61 12.40
C THR A 142 9.77 -31.59 13.56
N SER A 143 8.58 -32.17 13.67
CA SER A 143 8.26 -33.18 14.68
C SER A 143 9.32 -34.28 14.68
N GLY A 144 10.14 -34.34 15.74
CA GLY A 144 11.23 -35.30 15.88
C GLY A 144 12.65 -34.76 15.80
N ALA A 145 12.81 -33.45 15.58
CA ALA A 145 14.11 -32.79 15.60
C ALA A 145 14.75 -32.77 17.00
N SER A 146 16.06 -32.95 17.01
CA SER A 146 16.97 -32.73 18.15
C SER A 146 17.67 -31.39 18.02
N GLN A 147 18.06 -30.76 19.14
CA GLN A 147 18.80 -29.49 19.15
C GLN A 147 20.09 -29.51 18.32
N SER A 148 20.67 -30.70 18.11
CA SER A 148 21.85 -30.91 17.26
C SER A 148 21.55 -30.92 15.76
N ASP A 149 20.28 -31.03 15.37
CA ASP A 149 19.86 -31.08 13.97
C ASP A 149 19.89 -29.71 13.32
N THR A 150 20.21 -29.70 12.03
CA THR A 150 20.39 -28.46 11.25
C THR A 150 19.64 -28.52 9.93
N LEU A 151 18.79 -27.53 9.69
CA LEU A 151 18.21 -27.22 8.38
C LEU A 151 19.06 -26.15 7.71
N VAL A 152 19.47 -26.37 6.46
CA VAL A 152 20.28 -25.41 5.71
C VAL A 152 19.52 -25.00 4.45
N LEU A 153 19.09 -23.74 4.37
CA LEU A 153 18.67 -23.11 3.12
C LEU A 153 19.93 -22.74 2.34
N THR A 154 20.24 -23.50 1.29
CA THR A 154 21.53 -23.42 0.59
C THR A 154 21.61 -22.23 -0.36
N SER A 155 22.83 -21.80 -0.69
CA SER A 155 23.08 -20.59 -1.49
C SER A 155 22.60 -20.68 -2.94
N ASP A 156 22.42 -21.87 -3.49
CA ASP A 156 21.83 -22.12 -4.82
C ASP A 156 20.37 -21.65 -4.92
N LEU A 157 19.65 -21.55 -3.80
CA LEU A 157 18.32 -20.93 -3.75
C LEU A 157 18.36 -19.45 -4.17
N SER A 158 19.51 -18.78 -4.05
CA SER A 158 19.73 -17.44 -4.58
C SER A 158 19.67 -17.37 -6.10
N LEU A 159 19.74 -18.50 -6.81
CA LEU A 159 19.68 -18.59 -8.28
C LEU A 159 18.26 -18.84 -8.79
N LEU A 160 17.26 -18.92 -7.91
CA LEU A 160 15.87 -19.12 -8.29
C LEU A 160 15.34 -17.89 -9.03
N GLU A 161 15.26 -17.99 -10.36
CA GLU A 161 14.76 -16.92 -11.21
C GLU A 161 13.27 -16.67 -10.93
N SER A 162 12.94 -15.43 -10.63
CA SER A 162 11.61 -14.87 -10.51
C SER A 162 11.43 -13.83 -11.60
N LYS A 163 10.46 -14.06 -12.49
CA LYS A 163 10.07 -13.07 -13.49
C LYS A 163 9.12 -12.08 -12.83
N MET A 164 9.61 -10.89 -12.53
CA MET A 164 8.72 -9.78 -12.19
C MET A 164 8.42 -9.01 -13.45
N LYS A 165 7.13 -8.80 -13.70
CA LYS A 165 6.74 -7.70 -14.59
C LYS A 165 7.30 -6.44 -13.94
N ALA A 166 8.07 -5.65 -14.67
CA ALA A 166 8.40 -4.29 -14.24
C ALA A 166 7.09 -3.66 -13.75
N ASN A 167 7.15 -2.99 -12.58
CA ASN A 167 5.99 -2.52 -11.87
C ASN A 167 5.23 -1.51 -12.75
N THR A 168 4.33 -2.00 -13.59
CA THR A 168 3.39 -1.22 -14.41
C THR A 168 2.17 -0.82 -13.57
N THR A 169 2.19 -1.11 -12.27
CA THR A 169 1.14 -0.74 -11.31
C THR A 169 1.12 0.76 -11.04
N THR A 170 2.21 1.48 -11.32
CA THR A 170 2.10 2.85 -11.79
C THR A 170 1.95 2.79 -13.30
N LYS A 171 0.73 2.63 -13.80
CA LYS A 171 0.40 3.41 -14.99
C LYS A 171 0.56 4.85 -14.49
N PRO A 172 1.45 5.68 -15.05
CA PRO A 172 1.22 7.11 -14.96
C PRO A 172 -0.26 7.29 -15.31
N LYS A 173 -1.02 8.04 -14.51
CA LYS A 173 -2.38 8.39 -14.93
C LYS A 173 -2.22 8.98 -16.32
N GLN A 174 -2.62 8.24 -17.35
CA GLN A 174 -2.63 8.75 -18.72
C GLN A 174 -3.73 9.78 -18.70
N TYR A 175 -3.31 11.04 -18.68
CA TYR A 175 -4.22 12.16 -18.86
C TYR A 175 -4.38 12.33 -20.37
N ALA A 176 -5.50 12.89 -20.81
CA ALA A 176 -5.76 13.15 -22.23
C ALA A 176 -4.72 14.09 -22.90
N GLU A 177 -3.78 14.61 -22.11
CA GLU A 177 -2.72 15.56 -22.43
C GLU A 177 -1.43 14.91 -22.99
N ASP A 178 -1.28 13.58 -22.92
CA ASP A 178 -0.06 12.89 -23.42
C ASP A 178 -0.10 12.59 -24.94
N ALA A 179 -1.10 13.09 -25.67
CA ALA A 179 -1.32 12.81 -27.10
C ALA A 179 -0.43 13.62 -28.06
N GLU A 180 0.33 14.61 -27.58
CA GLU A 180 1.21 15.43 -28.43
C GLU A 180 2.67 14.95 -28.46
N ASN A 181 3.03 13.94 -27.66
CA ASN A 181 4.29 13.22 -27.78
C ASN A 181 4.05 11.88 -28.47
N ASP A 182 3.67 11.91 -29.75
CA ASP A 182 3.73 10.75 -30.64
C ASP A 182 5.22 10.43 -30.93
N VAL A 183 5.90 9.94 -29.89
CA VAL A 183 7.10 9.14 -30.09
C VAL A 183 6.58 7.76 -30.43
N ASP A 184 6.88 7.28 -31.64
CA ASP A 184 6.47 5.97 -32.16
C ASP A 184 6.75 4.89 -31.10
N GLU A 185 5.73 4.56 -30.29
CA GLU A 185 5.74 3.49 -29.30
C GLU A 185 5.72 2.18 -30.08
N SER A 186 6.86 1.86 -30.69
CA SER A 186 7.23 0.48 -30.90
C SER A 186 7.05 -0.18 -29.53
N LYS A 187 6.06 -1.08 -29.44
CA LYS A 187 5.65 -1.78 -28.23
C LYS A 187 6.90 -2.27 -27.47
N GLU A 188 7.40 -1.48 -26.54
CA GLU A 188 8.38 -1.96 -25.57
C GLU A 188 7.58 -2.90 -24.68
N LYS A 189 7.59 -4.17 -25.07
CA LYS A 189 7.16 -5.30 -24.26
C LYS A 189 7.77 -5.06 -22.89
N GLY A 190 6.94 -4.75 -21.90
CA GLY A 190 7.38 -4.37 -20.57
C GLY A 190 8.55 -5.25 -20.15
N VAL A 191 9.73 -4.64 -20.01
CA VAL A 191 10.98 -5.39 -19.87
C VAL A 191 10.84 -6.29 -18.65
N GLU A 192 10.69 -7.60 -18.87
CA GLU A 192 10.61 -8.58 -17.78
C GLU A 192 11.93 -8.51 -17.03
N ARG A 193 11.90 -8.00 -15.80
CA ARG A 193 13.08 -7.96 -14.95
C ARG A 193 13.20 -9.31 -14.28
N LYS A 194 14.33 -9.98 -14.52
CA LYS A 194 14.70 -11.21 -13.85
C LYS A 194 15.31 -10.86 -12.50
N ILE A 195 14.70 -11.35 -11.43
CA ILE A 195 15.20 -11.20 -10.07
C ILE A 195 15.48 -12.60 -9.54
N TYR A 196 16.56 -12.78 -8.79
CA TYR A 196 17.01 -14.10 -8.35
C TYR A 196 16.97 -14.20 -6.83
N GLY A 197 16.45 -15.33 -6.32
CA GLY A 197 16.35 -15.63 -4.89
C GLY A 197 15.00 -16.17 -4.45
N LEU A 198 14.88 -16.46 -3.16
CA LEU A 198 13.60 -16.76 -2.54
C LEU A 198 12.79 -15.47 -2.42
N ILE A 199 11.50 -15.48 -2.75
CA ILE A 199 10.65 -14.32 -2.56
C ILE A 199 10.45 -14.06 -1.07
N LYS A 200 10.10 -15.11 -0.31
CA LYS A 200 9.81 -15.04 1.12
C LYS A 200 10.03 -16.39 1.77
N CYS A 201 10.44 -16.40 3.04
CA CYS A 201 10.59 -17.62 3.83
C CYS A 201 9.71 -17.54 5.08
N PHE A 202 9.02 -18.63 5.37
CA PHE A 202 8.23 -18.82 6.59
C PHE A 202 8.77 -20.03 7.34
N VAL A 203 8.89 -19.92 8.65
CA VAL A 203 9.28 -20.98 9.56
C VAL A 203 8.15 -21.11 10.57
N THR A 204 7.37 -22.19 10.50
CA THR A 204 6.13 -22.31 11.29
C THR A 204 6.08 -23.64 12.01
N ASN A 205 5.81 -23.64 13.32
CA ASN A 205 5.69 -24.87 14.12
C ASN A 205 6.96 -25.74 14.02
N VAL A 206 8.12 -25.08 14.12
CA VAL A 206 9.45 -25.71 14.07
C VAL A 206 10.05 -25.68 15.46
N HIS A 207 10.59 -26.81 15.90
CA HIS A 207 11.07 -26.98 17.26
C HIS A 207 12.42 -27.67 17.31
N ASN A 208 13.23 -27.33 18.33
CA ASN A 208 14.46 -28.01 18.70
C ASN A 208 15.42 -28.20 17.51
N CYS A 209 15.79 -27.16 16.78
CA CYS A 209 16.76 -27.29 15.69
C CYS A 209 17.48 -25.98 15.39
N THR A 210 18.58 -26.07 14.63
CA THR A 210 19.23 -24.91 14.02
C THR A 210 18.77 -24.74 12.57
N ILE A 211 18.40 -23.53 12.17
CA ILE A 211 18.11 -23.16 10.79
C ILE A 211 19.21 -22.21 10.30
N LEU A 212 19.88 -22.59 9.22
CA LEU A 212 20.96 -21.84 8.61
C LEU A 212 20.50 -21.28 7.27
N ILE A 213 20.43 -19.96 7.16
CA ILE A 213 19.98 -19.24 5.97
C ILE A 213 21.21 -18.73 5.22
N LYS A 214 21.50 -19.32 4.06
CA LYS A 214 22.64 -18.96 3.19
C LYS A 214 22.22 -18.39 1.84
N CYS A 215 20.95 -18.06 1.68
CA CYS A 215 20.39 -17.60 0.40
C CYS A 215 19.75 -16.22 0.50
N LYS A 216 19.69 -15.53 -0.65
CA LYS A 216 19.03 -14.24 -0.79
C LYS A 216 17.51 -14.38 -0.66
N VAL A 217 16.92 -13.62 0.26
CA VAL A 217 15.47 -13.42 0.35
C VAL A 217 15.15 -12.06 -0.28
N ILE A 218 14.47 -12.08 -1.41
CA ILE A 218 14.18 -10.92 -2.28
C ILE A 218 13.32 -9.89 -1.54
N SER A 219 12.27 -10.32 -0.83
CA SER A 219 11.48 -9.36 -0.04
C SER A 219 12.24 -8.85 1.17
N GLY A 220 13.38 -9.46 1.51
CA GLY A 220 14.10 -9.24 2.75
C GLY A 220 13.31 -9.66 3.99
N SER A 221 12.19 -10.39 3.86
CA SER A 221 11.30 -10.71 4.98
C SER A 221 11.34 -12.19 5.34
N LEU A 222 11.55 -12.48 6.62
CA LEU A 222 11.47 -13.81 7.22
C LEU A 222 10.37 -13.82 8.28
N GLU A 223 9.47 -14.80 8.23
CA GLU A 223 8.45 -14.99 9.26
C GLU A 223 8.73 -16.25 10.08
N ILE A 224 8.62 -16.16 11.40
CA ILE A 224 8.89 -17.23 12.36
C ILE A 224 7.69 -17.30 13.32
N ASN A 225 6.89 -18.36 13.25
CA ASN A 225 5.63 -18.45 13.98
C ASN A 225 5.51 -19.77 14.75
N HIS A 226 5.08 -19.73 16.01
CA HIS A 226 4.87 -20.92 16.83
C HIS A 226 6.11 -21.83 16.95
N CYS A 227 7.30 -21.24 16.98
CA CYS A 227 8.55 -22.00 17.04
C CYS A 227 9.08 -22.03 18.48
N SER A 228 9.74 -23.12 18.86
CA SER A 228 10.40 -23.19 20.18
C SER A 228 11.75 -23.89 20.21
N ASN A 229 12.69 -23.37 20.99
CA ASN A 229 14.07 -23.86 21.07
C ASN A 229 14.75 -23.91 19.68
N VAL A 230 14.60 -22.85 18.89
CA VAL A 230 15.12 -22.77 17.52
C VAL A 230 16.23 -21.72 17.43
N VAL A 231 17.33 -22.07 16.77
CA VAL A 231 18.42 -21.12 16.47
C VAL A 231 18.40 -20.82 14.98
N VAL A 232 18.07 -19.60 14.58
CA VAL A 232 18.12 -19.11 13.21
C VAL A 232 19.42 -18.34 13.00
N LYS A 233 20.29 -18.82 12.11
CA LYS A 233 21.55 -18.18 11.73
C LYS A 233 21.44 -17.66 10.31
N ILE A 234 21.68 -16.36 10.12
CA ILE A 234 21.64 -15.67 8.84
C ILE A 234 23.09 -15.38 8.47
N GLU A 235 23.58 -16.00 7.40
CA GLU A 235 24.99 -15.95 7.01
C GLU A 235 25.30 -14.81 6.04
N ARG A 236 26.59 -14.57 5.79
CA ARG A 236 27.15 -13.49 4.97
C ARG A 236 26.55 -13.32 3.57
N ASP A 237 25.95 -14.38 3.02
CA ASP A 237 25.37 -14.41 1.67
C ASP A 237 23.83 -14.29 1.66
N ALA A 238 23.20 -14.21 2.83
CA ALA A 238 21.75 -14.11 2.99
C ALA A 238 21.29 -12.66 3.25
N THR A 239 20.33 -12.18 2.46
CA THR A 239 19.74 -10.85 2.60
C THR A 239 18.40 -10.94 3.34
N VAL A 240 18.40 -10.69 4.65
CA VAL A 240 17.18 -10.62 5.47
C VAL A 240 17.19 -9.28 6.19
N ALA A 241 16.25 -8.39 5.85
CA ALA A 241 16.12 -7.06 6.47
C ALA A 241 15.10 -7.05 7.61
N THR A 242 13.95 -7.66 7.37
CA THR A 242 12.82 -7.67 8.30
C THR A 242 12.52 -9.08 8.75
N ILE A 243 12.38 -9.25 10.06
CA ILE A 243 11.93 -10.52 10.65
C ILE A 243 10.63 -10.24 11.39
N GLN A 244 9.66 -11.12 11.25
CA GLN A 244 8.47 -11.15 12.08
C GLN A 244 8.49 -12.46 12.87
N ALA A 245 8.47 -12.36 14.20
CA ALA A 245 8.48 -13.50 15.10
C ALA A 245 7.25 -13.46 16.00
N ASP A 246 6.31 -14.37 15.83
CA ASP A 246 5.07 -14.38 16.60
C ASP A 246 4.91 -15.70 17.39
N LEU A 247 4.48 -15.59 18.64
CA LEU A 247 4.14 -16.72 19.51
C LEU A 247 5.25 -17.78 19.61
N CYS A 248 6.49 -17.32 19.77
CA CYS A 248 7.68 -18.17 19.85
C CYS A 248 8.26 -18.21 21.26
N GLU A 249 9.03 -19.25 21.58
CA GLU A 249 9.68 -19.42 22.90
C GLU A 249 11.11 -19.93 22.76
N ASN A 250 12.06 -19.33 23.47
CA ASN A 250 13.49 -19.74 23.44
C ASN A 250 14.06 -19.78 22.02
N ILE A 251 13.85 -18.72 21.24
CA ILE A 251 14.41 -18.61 19.89
C ILE A 251 15.67 -17.75 19.90
N SER A 252 16.65 -18.07 19.05
CA SER A 252 17.85 -17.25 18.87
C SER A 252 17.99 -16.85 17.41
N ILE A 253 18.08 -15.57 17.12
CA ILE A 253 18.30 -15.01 15.79
C ILE A 253 19.70 -14.42 15.77
N ILE A 254 20.57 -15.00 14.94
CA ILE A 254 21.98 -14.66 14.88
C ILE A 254 22.33 -14.20 13.47
N PHE A 255 22.81 -12.97 13.34
CA PHE A 255 23.29 -12.41 12.07
C PHE A 255 24.82 -12.54 12.02
N ASN A 256 25.34 -13.33 11.08
CA ASN A 256 26.78 -13.54 10.87
C ASN A 256 27.23 -12.81 9.60
N ASP A 257 27.77 -11.60 9.74
CA ASP A 257 28.13 -10.74 8.60
C ASP A 257 26.99 -10.58 7.57
N ALA A 258 25.75 -10.70 8.04
CA ALA A 258 24.58 -10.70 7.19
C ALA A 258 24.37 -9.31 6.56
N PRO A 259 24.24 -9.20 5.23
CA PRO A 259 23.94 -7.94 4.57
C PRO A 259 22.53 -7.44 4.92
N SER A 260 22.40 -6.13 5.10
CA SER A 260 21.09 -5.46 5.18
C SER A 260 20.33 -5.57 3.84
N GLY A 261 19.00 -5.48 3.88
CA GLY A 261 18.14 -5.59 2.70
C GLY A 261 18.32 -4.46 1.67
N LYS A 262 18.92 -3.32 2.04
CA LYS A 262 19.31 -2.26 1.09
C LYS A 262 20.43 -2.64 0.14
N ASN A 263 21.16 -3.74 0.40
CA ASN A 263 22.15 -4.24 -0.55
C ASN A 263 21.52 -4.91 -1.78
N GLY A 264 20.19 -5.00 -1.84
CA GLY A 264 19.43 -5.38 -3.03
C GLY A 264 19.15 -4.20 -3.94
N ALA A 265 19.85 -4.14 -5.08
CA ALA A 265 19.62 -3.23 -6.21
C ALA A 265 19.58 -1.74 -5.85
N THR A 266 20.73 -1.15 -5.52
CA THR A 266 20.90 0.29 -5.68
C THR A 266 20.96 0.64 -7.18
N TYR A 267 20.30 1.74 -7.55
CA TYR A 267 20.27 2.27 -8.92
C TYR A 267 21.28 3.43 -9.02
N ALA A 268 22.53 3.12 -9.36
CA ALA A 268 23.44 4.13 -9.88
C ALA A 268 23.27 4.16 -11.42
N GLY A 269 22.67 5.23 -11.96
CA GLY A 269 22.57 5.42 -13.42
C GLY A 269 21.67 4.43 -14.18
N GLY A 270 20.67 3.81 -13.51
CA GLY A 270 19.70 2.92 -14.17
C GLY A 270 20.17 1.48 -14.40
N ILE A 271 21.38 1.12 -13.97
CA ILE A 271 21.90 -0.25 -14.02
C ILE A 271 21.72 -0.89 -12.63
N PRO A 272 21.07 -2.07 -12.50
CA PRO A 272 20.97 -2.76 -11.22
C PRO A 272 22.37 -3.18 -10.74
N MET A 273 22.82 -2.65 -9.60
CA MET A 273 24.08 -3.09 -8.97
C MET A 273 23.77 -3.95 -7.75
N ASP A 274 24.35 -5.15 -7.72
CA ASP A 274 24.30 -6.05 -6.57
C ASP A 274 25.44 -5.67 -5.61
N THR A 275 25.19 -4.70 -4.72
CA THR A 275 26.19 -4.24 -3.75
C THR A 275 26.47 -5.28 -2.67
N SER A 276 25.72 -6.39 -2.61
CA SER A 276 26.14 -7.52 -1.80
C SER A 276 27.51 -8.06 -2.24
N THR A 277 27.94 -7.85 -3.49
CA THR A 277 29.26 -8.32 -3.95
C THR A 277 30.38 -7.28 -3.80
N ASP A 278 30.06 -6.01 -3.53
CA ASP A 278 31.02 -4.94 -3.31
C ASP A 278 31.40 -4.84 -1.83
N SER A 279 32.57 -5.36 -1.46
CA SER A 279 33.04 -5.40 -0.08
C SER A 279 33.30 -4.02 0.52
N LYS A 280 33.44 -2.95 -0.28
CA LYS A 280 33.73 -1.60 0.21
C LYS A 280 32.48 -0.80 0.61
N ASN A 281 31.33 -1.11 0.02
CA ASN A 281 30.07 -0.39 0.25
C ASN A 281 28.97 -1.27 0.86
N ARG A 282 29.31 -2.48 1.34
CA ARG A 282 28.35 -3.41 1.93
C ARG A 282 27.86 -2.89 3.28
N ILE A 283 26.55 -2.68 3.40
CA ILE A 283 25.89 -2.33 4.67
C ILE A 283 25.45 -3.62 5.35
N TYR A 284 25.81 -3.82 6.61
CA TYR A 284 25.39 -5.01 7.33
C TYR A 284 24.12 -4.80 8.13
N TRP A 285 23.45 -5.90 8.49
CA TRP A 285 22.27 -5.85 9.33
C TRP A 285 22.58 -5.13 10.65
N GLY A 286 21.73 -4.18 11.01
CA GLY A 286 21.90 -3.32 12.18
C GLY A 286 22.67 -2.02 11.90
N GLN A 287 23.25 -1.84 10.71
CA GLN A 287 23.78 -0.54 10.27
C GLN A 287 22.73 0.30 9.55
N ASP A 288 21.64 -0.33 9.07
CA ASP A 288 20.51 0.36 8.46
C ASP A 288 19.39 0.63 9.49
N LYS A 289 18.84 1.83 9.46
CA LYS A 289 17.70 2.26 10.31
C LYS A 289 16.38 1.55 9.96
N GLU A 290 16.32 0.89 8.81
CA GLU A 290 15.15 0.13 8.37
C GLU A 290 15.23 -1.38 8.74
N ASP A 291 16.38 -1.86 9.25
CA ASP A 291 16.53 -3.24 9.71
C ASP A 291 15.80 -3.46 11.03
N ARG A 292 14.84 -4.41 11.04
CA ARG A 292 13.86 -4.55 12.14
C ARG A 292 13.44 -5.99 12.38
N ILE A 293 13.25 -6.31 13.65
CA ILE A 293 12.60 -7.55 14.08
C ILE A 293 11.31 -7.18 14.79
N PHE A 294 10.18 -7.43 14.15
CA PHE A 294 8.88 -7.32 14.79
C PHE A 294 8.59 -8.58 15.56
N HIS A 295 8.10 -8.47 16.79
CA HIS A 295 7.73 -9.64 17.57
C HIS A 295 6.52 -9.41 18.47
N ALA A 296 5.68 -10.44 18.62
CA ALA A 296 4.49 -10.44 19.45
C ALA A 296 4.33 -11.79 20.17
N GLY A 297 4.08 -11.76 21.49
CA GLY A 297 3.95 -12.98 22.31
C GLY A 297 5.19 -13.87 22.33
N VAL A 298 6.39 -13.30 22.17
CA VAL A 298 7.66 -14.06 22.12
C VAL A 298 8.38 -14.04 23.46
N LYS A 299 8.72 -15.22 23.99
CA LYS A 299 9.46 -15.41 25.26
C LYS A 299 10.91 -15.78 25.02
N ASN A 300 11.82 -15.17 25.78
CA ASN A 300 13.26 -15.46 25.75
C ASN A 300 13.85 -15.53 24.32
N MET A 301 13.60 -14.52 23.50
CA MET A 301 14.23 -14.40 22.18
C MET A 301 15.60 -13.73 22.30
N ARG A 302 16.66 -14.41 21.90
CA ARG A 302 17.99 -13.81 21.75
C ARG A 302 18.14 -13.25 20.34
N VAL A 303 18.57 -12.01 20.23
CA VAL A 303 19.02 -11.38 18.98
C VAL A 303 20.50 -11.10 19.13
N GLN A 304 21.31 -11.54 18.17
CA GLN A 304 22.76 -11.43 18.21
C GLN A 304 23.28 -10.99 16.85
N ILE A 305 24.16 -9.98 16.84
CA ILE A 305 24.89 -9.56 15.65
C ILE A 305 26.36 -9.95 15.83
N ASN A 306 26.89 -10.69 14.85
CA ASN A 306 28.29 -11.05 14.76
C ASN A 306 28.93 -10.37 13.54
N ARG A 307 30.11 -9.80 13.77
CA ARG A 307 30.94 -9.13 12.77
C ARG A 307 32.32 -9.78 12.75
N ASP A 308 32.76 -10.21 11.57
CA ASP A 308 34.08 -10.82 11.37
C ASP A 308 34.39 -11.97 12.34
N GLY A 309 33.36 -12.74 12.70
CA GLY A 309 33.46 -13.88 13.61
C GLY A 309 33.41 -13.54 15.11
N PHE A 310 33.27 -12.27 15.47
CA PHE A 310 33.11 -11.81 16.86
C PHE A 310 31.69 -11.32 17.12
N MET A 311 31.22 -11.46 18.36
CA MET A 311 29.93 -10.90 18.79
C MET A 311 30.08 -9.38 18.95
N GLU A 312 29.31 -8.63 18.17
CA GLU A 312 29.27 -7.17 18.18
C GLU A 312 28.28 -6.68 19.24
N THR A 313 27.05 -7.20 19.20
CA THR A 313 25.99 -6.86 20.17
C THR A 313 25.00 -8.01 20.32
N GLU A 314 24.39 -8.10 21.51
CA GLU A 314 23.32 -9.05 21.79
C GLU A 314 22.22 -8.43 22.65
N ARG A 315 20.99 -8.93 22.47
CA ARG A 315 19.82 -8.54 23.28
C ARG A 315 18.93 -9.75 23.50
N ILE A 316 18.45 -9.89 24.73
CA ILE A 316 17.38 -10.84 25.07
C ILE A 316 16.09 -10.05 25.16
N CYS A 317 15.09 -10.48 24.40
CA CYS A 317 13.78 -9.88 24.27
C CYS A 317 12.75 -10.85 24.85
N ASP A 318 11.82 -10.34 25.63
CA ASP A 318 10.74 -11.13 26.21
C ASP A 318 9.54 -10.20 26.39
N TYR A 319 8.44 -10.50 25.72
CA TYR A 319 7.30 -9.60 25.66
C TYR A 319 6.75 -9.24 27.05
N THR A 320 6.86 -10.14 28.05
CA THR A 320 6.41 -9.87 29.41
C THR A 320 7.33 -8.88 30.12
N PHE A 321 8.65 -9.06 30.01
CA PHE A 321 9.64 -8.16 30.61
C PHE A 321 9.76 -6.82 29.86
N ASP A 322 9.53 -6.82 28.56
CA ASP A 322 9.53 -5.62 27.72
C ASP A 322 8.24 -4.78 27.90
N GLY A 323 7.28 -5.26 28.70
CA GLY A 323 6.18 -4.48 29.23
C GLY A 323 4.83 -4.66 28.52
N ALA A 324 4.58 -5.82 27.94
CA ALA A 324 3.26 -6.17 27.39
C ALA A 324 2.19 -6.12 28.48
N LYS A 325 1.01 -5.61 28.14
CA LYS A 325 -0.14 -5.49 29.05
C LYS A 325 -1.42 -5.80 28.33
N ALA A 326 -2.29 -6.62 28.91
CA ALA A 326 -3.64 -6.79 28.38
C ALA A 326 -4.44 -5.49 28.52
N ILE A 327 -5.03 -5.00 27.44
CA ILE A 327 -5.86 -3.79 27.43
C ILE A 327 -7.20 -4.09 26.75
N GLY A 328 -8.29 -3.96 27.49
CA GLY A 328 -9.63 -4.22 26.98
C GLY A 328 -9.79 -5.69 26.58
N ASN A 329 -10.15 -5.94 25.32
CA ASN A 329 -10.28 -7.30 24.78
C ASN A 329 -8.97 -7.86 24.21
N ALA A 330 -7.90 -7.07 24.17
CA ALA A 330 -6.62 -7.50 23.60
C ALA A 330 -5.75 -8.21 24.64
N THR A 331 -5.13 -9.32 24.25
CA THR A 331 -4.26 -10.12 25.14
C THR A 331 -2.83 -9.54 25.18
N GLU A 332 -2.03 -9.96 26.18
CA GLU A 332 -0.61 -9.57 26.25
C GLU A 332 0.20 -10.09 25.06
N GLU A 333 -0.21 -11.20 24.46
CA GLU A 333 0.46 -11.80 23.29
C GLU A 333 0.21 -11.00 22.01
N GLU A 334 -0.85 -10.20 21.95
CA GLU A 334 -1.16 -9.31 20.83
C GLU A 334 -0.36 -8.00 20.87
N PHE A 335 0.35 -7.74 21.98
CA PHE A 335 1.22 -6.58 22.09
C PHE A 335 2.48 -6.77 21.25
N GLN A 336 2.65 -5.86 20.29
CA GLN A 336 3.75 -5.91 19.33
C GLN A 336 4.91 -5.04 19.78
N PHE A 337 6.11 -5.56 19.62
CA PHE A 337 7.38 -4.91 19.87
C PHE A 337 8.22 -4.91 18.59
N VAL A 338 9.21 -4.04 18.57
CA VAL A 338 10.23 -4.00 17.53
C VAL A 338 11.61 -3.95 18.16
N THR A 339 12.48 -4.85 17.74
CA THR A 339 13.92 -4.80 18.03
C THR A 339 14.66 -4.25 16.82
N SER A 340 15.49 -3.25 17.03
CA SER A 340 16.34 -2.63 16.01
C SER A 340 17.67 -2.19 16.61
N CYS A 341 18.68 -2.01 15.77
CA CYS A 341 19.96 -1.47 16.20
C CYS A 341 19.90 0.07 16.20
N ILE A 342 20.20 0.69 17.35
CA ILE A 342 20.26 2.14 17.54
C ILE A 342 21.61 2.44 18.16
N ASP A 343 22.40 3.30 17.52
CA ASP A 343 23.72 3.70 18.00
C ASP A 343 24.60 2.48 18.38
N GLU A 344 24.60 1.45 17.52
CA GLU A 344 25.34 0.18 17.67
C GLU A 344 24.83 -0.77 18.77
N GLU A 345 23.73 -0.43 19.45
CA GLU A 345 23.09 -1.27 20.46
C GLU A 345 21.72 -1.80 20.01
N LEU A 346 21.42 -3.05 20.37
CA LEU A 346 20.12 -3.65 20.11
C LEU A 346 19.09 -3.18 21.15
N VAL A 347 18.11 -2.40 20.70
CA VAL A 347 17.04 -1.84 21.53
C VAL A 347 15.71 -2.46 21.14
N THR A 348 14.89 -2.79 22.14
CA THR A 348 13.52 -3.27 21.95
C THR A 348 12.54 -2.22 22.44
N GLU A 349 11.63 -1.81 21.56
CA GLU A 349 10.64 -0.76 21.82
C GLU A 349 9.23 -1.29 21.55
N ALA A 350 8.25 -0.85 22.35
CA ALA A 350 6.84 -1.17 22.11
C ALA A 350 6.31 -0.40 20.89
N VAL A 351 5.59 -1.11 20.02
CA VAL A 351 4.93 -0.51 18.86
C VAL A 351 3.69 0.25 19.31
N VAL A 352 3.51 1.46 18.79
CA VAL A 352 2.35 2.30 19.07
C VAL A 352 1.43 2.37 17.86
N ARG A 353 0.18 1.97 18.06
CA ARG A 353 -0.90 2.14 17.08
C ARG A 353 -1.79 3.30 17.52
N GLU A 354 -1.36 4.55 17.31
CA GLU A 354 -2.25 5.70 17.52
C GLU A 354 -3.40 5.67 16.49
N GLY A 355 -4.63 5.84 16.97
CA GLY A 355 -5.89 5.56 16.26
C GLY A 355 -6.24 6.46 15.07
N SER A 356 -5.27 6.93 14.29
CA SER A 356 -5.51 7.75 13.11
C SER A 356 -4.39 7.70 12.07
N THR A 357 -3.88 6.51 11.74
CA THR A 357 -3.12 6.35 10.50
C THR A 357 -4.07 6.12 9.33
N THR A 358 -4.61 7.22 8.80
CA THR A 358 -5.27 7.25 7.49
C THR A 358 -4.29 6.83 6.39
N GLY A 359 -4.33 5.56 6.00
CA GLY A 359 -3.67 5.01 4.82
C GLY A 359 -3.60 3.49 4.88
N GLN A 360 -3.91 2.78 3.79
CA GLN A 360 -3.86 1.32 3.72
C GLN A 360 -2.45 0.72 3.91
N ASN A 361 -1.41 1.55 4.09
CA ASN A 361 0.01 1.16 4.16
C ASN A 361 0.80 1.88 5.29
N ALA A 362 0.16 2.25 6.41
CA ALA A 362 0.91 2.87 7.51
C ALA A 362 1.81 1.83 8.22
N ARG A 363 3.11 2.11 8.28
CA ARG A 363 4.08 1.24 8.96
C ARG A 363 3.92 1.33 10.48
N PRO A 364 4.16 0.25 11.24
CA PRO A 364 4.20 0.31 12.69
C PRO A 364 5.36 1.20 13.15
N LEU A 365 5.12 2.11 14.10
CA LEU A 365 6.11 3.06 14.62
C LEU A 365 6.27 2.94 16.14
N THR A 366 7.44 3.27 16.65
CA THR A 366 7.70 3.36 18.10
C THR A 366 7.39 4.77 18.64
N LYS A 367 7.30 4.92 19.97
CA LYS A 367 7.12 6.24 20.61
C LYS A 367 8.23 7.21 20.22
N ARG A 368 9.48 6.73 20.20
CA ARG A 368 10.64 7.53 19.82
C ARG A 368 10.52 8.01 18.38
N GLU A 369 10.16 7.12 17.46
CA GLU A 369 10.00 7.48 16.04
C GLU A 369 8.86 8.47 15.81
N ILE A 370 7.74 8.30 16.50
CA ILE A 370 6.63 9.26 16.47
C ILE A 370 7.10 10.64 16.97
N GLU A 371 7.88 10.68 18.04
CA GLU A 371 8.42 11.93 18.58
C GLU A 371 9.46 12.55 17.64
N GLU A 372 10.34 11.75 17.03
CA GLU A 372 11.28 12.19 16.01
C GLU A 372 10.55 12.76 14.78
N GLU A 373 9.47 12.11 14.33
CA GLU A 373 8.62 12.61 13.23
C GLU A 373 7.89 13.89 13.64
N LYS A 374 7.41 14.01 14.87
CA LYS A 374 6.82 15.26 15.41
C LYS A 374 7.84 16.39 15.42
N VAL A 375 9.04 16.16 15.95
CA VAL A 375 10.13 17.16 15.97
C VAL A 375 10.55 17.55 14.55
N LYS A 376 10.66 16.59 13.63
CA LYS A 376 10.95 16.88 12.21
C LYS A 376 9.84 17.73 11.59
N ARG A 377 8.57 17.40 11.86
CA ARG A 377 7.41 18.15 11.38
C ARG A 377 7.34 19.55 11.98
N GLU A 378 7.67 19.70 13.26
CA GLU A 378 7.73 20.99 13.94
C GLU A 378 8.88 21.84 13.41
N LYS A 379 10.09 21.27 13.25
CA LYS A 379 11.23 21.95 12.61
C LYS A 379 10.91 22.38 11.18
N ALA A 380 10.29 21.51 10.39
CA ALA A 380 9.84 21.84 9.04
C ALA A 380 8.77 22.95 9.05
N GLY A 381 7.85 22.92 10.01
CA GLY A 381 6.86 23.97 10.23
C GLY A 381 7.49 25.31 10.63
N ASN A 382 8.42 25.31 11.58
CA ASN A 382 9.13 26.50 12.05
C ASN A 382 10.04 27.08 10.97
N MET A 383 10.72 26.24 10.19
CA MET A 383 11.51 26.67 9.03
C MET A 383 10.61 27.30 7.96
N ALA A 384 9.44 26.70 7.69
CA ALA A 384 8.46 27.27 6.77
C ALA A 384 7.90 28.62 7.27
N THR A 385 7.66 28.77 8.57
CA THR A 385 7.22 30.03 9.19
C THR A 385 8.31 31.10 9.12
N GLN A 386 9.57 30.76 9.44
CA GLN A 386 10.71 31.69 9.33
C GLN A 386 10.97 32.12 7.88
N MET A 387 10.85 31.20 6.92
CA MET A 387 10.95 31.54 5.50
C MET A 387 9.79 32.47 5.06
N ALA A 388 8.58 32.24 5.56
CA ALA A 388 7.45 33.13 5.31
C ALA A 388 7.66 34.52 5.92
N GLU A 389 8.12 34.62 7.17
CA GLU A 389 8.41 35.90 7.85
C GLU A 389 9.55 36.69 7.18
N ASN A 390 10.60 36.01 6.74
CA ASN A 390 11.70 36.64 6.01
C ASN A 390 11.21 37.17 4.64
N MET A 391 10.29 36.47 3.97
CA MET A 391 9.62 36.98 2.76
C MET A 391 8.75 38.22 3.04
N PHE A 392 8.13 38.36 4.22
CA PHE A 392 7.41 39.59 4.60
C PHE A 392 8.34 40.78 4.80
N LYS A 393 9.50 40.59 5.46
CA LYS A 393 10.48 41.67 5.69
C LYS A 393 11.12 42.21 4.41
N PHE A 394 11.35 41.36 3.40
CA PHE A 394 11.85 41.82 2.09
C PHE A 394 10.83 42.65 1.30
N LYS A 395 9.52 42.51 1.60
CA LYS A 395 8.45 43.22 0.88
C LYS A 395 8.17 44.62 1.42
N GLU A 396 8.50 44.91 2.69
CA GLU A 396 8.31 46.23 3.30
C GLU A 396 9.40 47.25 2.94
N VAL A 397 10.61 46.82 2.54
CA VAL A 397 11.72 47.74 2.21
C VAL A 397 11.66 48.26 0.75
N GLY A 398 10.71 47.77 -0.05
CA GLY A 398 10.64 48.00 -1.51
C GLY A 398 9.69 49.10 -1.99
N LYS A 399 9.32 50.08 -1.15
CA LYS A 399 8.56 51.25 -1.59
C LYS A 399 9.04 52.52 -0.88
N ASP A 400 10.00 53.21 -1.49
CA ASP A 400 9.99 54.67 -1.72
C ASP A 400 11.41 55.20 -1.99
N GLY A 401 11.58 55.92 -3.11
CA GLY A 401 12.67 56.90 -3.27
C GLY A 401 13.62 56.70 -4.45
N ALA A 402 13.33 57.35 -5.58
CA ALA A 402 14.24 57.49 -6.72
C ALA A 402 15.42 58.46 -6.45
N LYS A 403 16.66 58.12 -6.88
CA LYS A 403 17.48 58.87 -7.88
C LYS A 403 18.99 58.54 -7.86
N LYS A 404 19.52 58.55 -9.10
CA LYS A 404 20.81 59.06 -9.61
C LYS A 404 22.05 58.14 -9.63
N VAL A 405 22.41 57.85 -10.88
CA VAL A 405 23.68 57.38 -11.43
C VAL A 405 24.87 58.30 -11.11
N SER A 406 26.06 57.73 -10.88
CA SER A 406 27.35 58.39 -11.12
C SER A 406 28.30 57.46 -11.90
N LYS A 407 28.75 57.93 -13.06
CA LYS A 407 29.75 57.35 -13.98
C LYS A 407 31.18 57.71 -13.53
N THR A 408 32.15 56.87 -13.90
CA THR A 408 33.53 57.19 -14.35
C THR A 408 34.16 55.86 -14.83
N GLU A 409 34.96 55.71 -15.89
CA GLU A 409 35.49 56.58 -16.95
C GLU A 409 36.05 55.64 -18.05
N LYS A 410 35.97 56.03 -19.34
CA LYS A 410 36.61 55.34 -20.49
C LYS A 410 37.92 56.08 -20.85
N PRO A 411 38.81 55.44 -21.63
CA PRO A 411 39.28 56.13 -22.84
C PRO A 411 39.11 55.33 -24.15
N LYS A 412 38.94 56.11 -25.22
CA LYS A 412 38.79 55.88 -26.69
C LYS A 412 40.10 56.38 -27.38
N PRO A 413 40.27 56.51 -28.72
CA PRO A 413 39.64 55.94 -29.95
C PRO A 413 40.70 55.45 -30.99
N GLU A 414 40.37 54.84 -32.16
CA GLU A 414 40.27 55.44 -33.52
C GLU A 414 39.86 54.29 -34.51
N GLU A 415 38.72 54.29 -35.21
CA GLU A 415 38.30 54.91 -36.50
C GLU A 415 38.33 53.97 -37.75
N VAL A 416 37.15 53.34 -38.03
CA VAL A 416 36.34 53.13 -39.29
C VAL A 416 36.99 52.69 -40.64
N PRO A 417 36.27 52.11 -41.66
CA PRO A 417 34.83 51.73 -41.76
C PRO A 417 34.45 50.45 -42.59
N VAL A 418 33.13 50.19 -42.62
CA VAL A 418 32.24 49.55 -43.64
C VAL A 418 31.85 48.07 -43.53
N VAL A 419 30.53 47.93 -43.40
CA VAL A 419 29.55 46.84 -43.31
C VAL A 419 29.43 45.87 -44.49
N GLU A 420 28.97 44.65 -44.17
CA GLU A 420 27.92 43.84 -44.86
C GLU A 420 27.72 42.57 -43.98
N ASP A 421 26.95 42.65 -42.88
CA ASP A 421 25.52 42.32 -42.75
C ASP A 421 25.15 40.86 -43.09
N ALA A 422 24.99 40.01 -42.05
CA ALA A 422 23.90 39.00 -41.97
C ALA A 422 23.92 38.05 -40.73
N GLU A 423 25.01 37.91 -39.96
CA GLU A 423 25.10 36.77 -39.00
C GLU A 423 25.42 37.10 -37.53
N GLU A 424 25.62 38.37 -37.15
CA GLU A 424 26.00 38.73 -35.75
C GLU A 424 24.89 39.41 -34.93
N GLU A 425 23.64 39.43 -35.41
CA GLU A 425 22.52 40.09 -34.71
C GLU A 425 21.81 39.17 -33.67
N ILE A 426 22.51 38.19 -33.10
CA ILE A 426 22.01 37.31 -32.01
C ILE A 426 22.71 37.58 -30.66
N GLU A 427 23.79 38.37 -30.60
CA GLU A 427 24.59 38.48 -29.37
C GLU A 427 24.32 39.70 -28.47
N GLU A 428 23.47 40.66 -28.86
CA GLU A 428 23.33 41.92 -28.09
C GLU A 428 22.11 42.04 -27.14
N ILE A 429 21.47 40.91 -26.74
CA ILE A 429 20.43 40.89 -25.67
C ILE A 429 20.64 39.74 -24.64
N TYR A 430 21.83 39.15 -24.51
CA TYR A 430 22.11 38.10 -23.50
C TYR A 430 23.26 38.46 -22.53
N ALA A 431 23.31 39.71 -22.07
CA ALA A 431 24.26 40.13 -21.06
C ALA A 431 23.79 39.75 -19.64
N GLY A 432 24.10 38.51 -19.20
CA GLY A 432 24.03 38.17 -17.78
C GLY A 432 24.40 36.72 -17.41
N MET A 433 24.02 35.73 -18.21
CA MET A 433 24.22 34.31 -17.90
C MET A 433 24.66 33.55 -19.14
N SER A 434 25.64 32.67 -19.00
CA SER A 434 26.02 31.77 -20.10
C SER A 434 24.92 30.74 -20.36
N LYS A 435 24.90 30.15 -21.56
CA LYS A 435 23.95 29.08 -21.90
C LYS A 435 24.07 27.90 -20.93
N GLU A 436 25.29 27.62 -20.50
CA GLU A 436 25.61 26.59 -19.51
C GLU A 436 25.01 26.91 -18.12
N ASP A 437 25.02 28.18 -17.72
CA ASP A 437 24.40 28.62 -16.45
C ASP A 437 22.88 28.52 -16.50
N ILE A 438 22.27 28.88 -17.64
CA ILE A 438 20.82 28.76 -17.86
C ILE A 438 20.41 27.29 -17.79
N ASP A 439 21.12 26.40 -18.49
CA ASP A 439 20.85 24.95 -18.47
C ASP A 439 21.04 24.36 -17.06
N ALA A 440 22.02 24.85 -16.29
CA ALA A 440 22.22 24.44 -14.90
C ALA A 440 21.05 24.84 -14.00
N VAL A 441 20.56 26.09 -14.12
CA VAL A 441 19.42 26.59 -13.34
C VAL A 441 18.13 25.86 -13.74
N VAL A 442 17.88 25.65 -15.04
CA VAL A 442 16.72 24.87 -15.52
C VAL A 442 16.74 23.44 -14.96
N LYS A 443 17.92 22.80 -14.95
CA LYS A 443 18.10 21.47 -14.39
C LYS A 443 17.79 21.43 -12.89
N GLU A 444 18.21 22.44 -12.13
CA GLU A 444 17.90 22.55 -10.71
C GLU A 444 16.40 22.77 -10.46
N CYS A 445 15.75 23.61 -11.26
CA CYS A 445 14.30 23.83 -11.21
C CYS A 445 13.53 22.53 -11.44
N GLU A 446 13.90 21.76 -12.47
CA GLU A 446 13.27 20.47 -12.79
C GLU A 446 13.53 19.40 -11.71
N GLN A 447 14.71 19.39 -11.09
CA GLN A 447 14.99 18.49 -9.96
C GLN A 447 14.12 18.81 -8.75
N ASN A 448 13.98 20.08 -8.39
CA ASN A 448 13.15 20.50 -7.25
C ASN A 448 11.66 20.24 -7.53
N LYS A 449 11.20 20.51 -8.76
CA LYS A 449 9.85 20.13 -9.22
C LYS A 449 9.62 18.62 -9.14
N ALA A 450 10.58 17.79 -9.57
CA ALA A 450 10.46 16.34 -9.51
C ALA A 450 10.36 15.83 -8.06
N ARG A 451 11.20 16.35 -7.15
CA ARG A 451 11.10 16.06 -5.71
C ARG A 451 9.77 16.52 -5.13
N GLY A 452 9.26 17.68 -5.55
CA GLY A 452 7.93 18.17 -5.16
C GLY A 452 6.80 17.25 -5.61
N ASN A 453 6.90 16.69 -6.83
CA ASN A 453 5.95 15.70 -7.35
C ASN A 453 5.99 14.39 -6.54
N GLU A 454 7.18 13.94 -6.13
CA GLU A 454 7.36 12.78 -5.28
C GLU A 454 6.70 12.98 -3.90
N ALA A 455 7.02 14.11 -3.23
CA ALA A 455 6.41 14.48 -1.95
C ALA A 455 4.88 14.64 -2.06
N PHE A 456 4.38 15.16 -3.19
CA PHE A 456 2.94 15.22 -3.43
C PHE A 456 2.33 13.81 -3.55
N GLY A 457 3.03 12.88 -4.19
CA GLY A 457 2.63 11.48 -4.35
C GLY A 457 2.58 10.71 -3.02
N THR A 458 3.48 11.02 -2.09
CA THR A 458 3.51 10.43 -0.74
C THR A 458 2.50 11.07 0.22
N GLY A 459 1.82 12.15 -0.19
CA GLY A 459 0.84 12.87 0.63
C GLY A 459 1.46 13.94 1.55
N GLU A 460 2.76 14.21 1.43
CA GLU A 460 3.48 15.23 2.18
C GLU A 460 3.30 16.62 1.56
N TYR A 461 2.07 17.13 1.55
CA TYR A 461 1.72 18.35 0.83
C TYR A 461 2.49 19.60 1.28
N ALA A 462 2.87 19.70 2.55
CA ALA A 462 3.65 20.84 3.06
C ALA A 462 5.09 20.83 2.53
N GLN A 463 5.71 19.65 2.45
CA GLN A 463 7.04 19.47 1.88
C GLN A 463 7.02 19.66 0.36
N ALA A 464 5.96 19.20 -0.31
CA ALA A 464 5.74 19.47 -1.73
C ALA A 464 5.66 20.98 -2.01
N VAL A 465 4.95 21.76 -1.18
CA VAL A 465 4.90 23.23 -1.31
C VAL A 465 6.30 23.85 -1.23
N LEU A 466 7.12 23.42 -0.27
CA LEU A 466 8.49 23.92 -0.13
C LEU A 466 9.31 23.63 -1.39
N LEU A 467 9.28 22.39 -1.88
CA LEU A 467 10.04 21.95 -3.04
C LEU A 467 9.61 22.65 -4.34
N TYR A 468 8.29 22.86 -4.55
CA TYR A 468 7.80 23.67 -5.66
C TYR A 468 8.18 25.15 -5.52
N THR A 469 8.25 25.66 -4.30
CA THR A 469 8.67 27.05 -4.05
C THR A 469 10.14 27.23 -4.39
N LEU A 470 11.00 26.32 -3.95
CA LEU A 470 12.42 26.30 -4.35
C LEU A 470 12.59 26.23 -5.88
N ALA A 471 11.77 25.42 -6.56
CA ALA A 471 11.79 25.35 -8.01
C ALA A 471 11.39 26.68 -8.68
N LEU A 472 10.40 27.39 -8.12
CA LEU A 472 9.93 28.68 -8.65
C LEU A 472 10.91 29.82 -8.33
N ASP A 473 11.47 29.85 -7.12
CA ASP A 473 12.48 30.83 -6.71
C ASP A 473 13.73 30.71 -7.59
N LYS A 474 14.16 29.48 -7.90
CA LYS A 474 15.24 29.24 -8.86
C LYS A 474 14.86 29.60 -10.29
N ALA A 475 13.61 29.39 -10.68
CA ALA A 475 13.18 29.78 -11.99
C ALA A 475 13.32 31.30 -12.17
N ASP A 476 13.09 32.12 -11.13
CA ASP A 476 13.22 33.59 -11.18
C ASP A 476 14.66 34.08 -11.45
N GLU A 477 15.68 33.22 -11.32
CA GLU A 477 17.04 33.49 -11.77
C GLU A 477 17.19 33.37 -13.31
N LEU A 478 16.28 32.68 -13.99
CA LEU A 478 16.28 32.53 -15.45
C LEU A 478 15.93 33.85 -16.15
N PRO A 479 16.56 34.16 -17.29
CA PRO A 479 16.25 35.36 -18.05
C PRO A 479 14.77 35.41 -18.47
N ASP A 480 14.20 36.61 -18.40
CA ASP A 480 12.85 36.90 -18.88
C ASP A 480 12.82 36.76 -20.43
N ASP A 481 12.59 35.55 -20.93
CA ASP A 481 12.25 35.35 -22.34
C ASP A 481 10.85 35.92 -22.63
N LYS A 482 10.64 36.42 -23.86
CA LYS A 482 9.36 36.94 -24.36
C LYS A 482 8.23 35.92 -24.21
N ASP A 483 8.57 34.62 -24.13
CA ASP A 483 7.68 33.55 -23.71
C ASP A 483 8.15 32.98 -22.35
N LYS A 484 7.64 33.56 -21.25
CA LYS A 484 7.95 33.23 -19.84
C LYS A 484 7.77 31.75 -19.43
N THR A 485 7.37 30.89 -20.36
CA THR A 485 7.04 29.47 -20.20
C THR A 485 7.99 28.50 -20.90
N LYS A 486 8.95 28.95 -21.72
CA LYS A 486 9.76 28.03 -22.56
C LYS A 486 10.94 27.37 -21.86
N LEU A 487 11.55 28.02 -20.87
CA LEU A 487 12.74 27.48 -20.19
C LEU A 487 12.39 26.53 -19.04
N PHE A 488 11.31 26.81 -18.32
CA PHE A 488 10.83 26.00 -17.21
C PHE A 488 9.31 26.07 -17.14
N ALA A 489 8.66 24.93 -16.88
CA ALA A 489 7.20 24.81 -16.80
C ALA A 489 6.64 25.45 -15.51
N ARG A 490 6.73 26.78 -15.43
CA ARG A 490 6.27 27.60 -14.29
C ARG A 490 4.77 27.45 -14.04
N ASP A 491 3.97 27.46 -15.10
CA ASP A 491 2.52 27.27 -15.03
C ASP A 491 2.16 25.92 -14.41
N VAL A 492 2.83 24.84 -14.81
CA VAL A 492 2.61 23.50 -14.25
C VAL A 492 3.02 23.45 -12.78
N THR A 493 4.17 24.05 -12.44
CA THR A 493 4.71 24.05 -11.07
C THR A 493 3.81 24.86 -10.11
N LEU A 494 3.38 26.06 -10.52
CA LEU A 494 2.40 26.87 -9.79
C LEU A 494 1.06 26.13 -9.62
N SER A 495 0.58 25.49 -10.69
CA SER A 495 -0.64 24.69 -10.64
C SER A 495 -0.50 23.53 -9.63
N ASN A 496 0.65 22.85 -9.59
CA ASN A 496 0.89 21.76 -8.63
C ASN A 496 1.03 22.26 -7.19
N ARG A 497 1.66 23.42 -6.97
CA ARG A 497 1.70 24.07 -5.65
C ARG A 497 0.30 24.50 -5.19
N ALA A 498 -0.54 25.03 -6.09
CA ALA A 498 -1.94 25.34 -5.82
C ALA A 498 -2.73 24.09 -5.38
N ALA A 499 -2.49 22.92 -6.00
CA ALA A 499 -3.11 21.67 -5.57
C ALA A 499 -2.70 21.28 -4.14
N CYS A 500 -1.45 21.50 -3.75
CA CYS A 500 -1.00 21.28 -2.38
C CYS A 500 -1.70 22.22 -1.41
N PHE A 501 -1.82 23.51 -1.75
CA PHE A 501 -2.53 24.48 -0.93
C PHE A 501 -4.02 24.16 -0.76
N LEU A 502 -4.69 23.66 -1.81
CA LEU A 502 -6.06 23.14 -1.70
C LEU A 502 -6.17 21.98 -0.72
N LYS A 503 -5.19 21.05 -0.72
CA LYS A 503 -5.14 19.92 0.22
C LYS A 503 -4.86 20.34 1.66
N LEU A 504 -4.12 21.43 1.84
CA LEU A 504 -3.81 22.02 3.14
C LEU A 504 -4.89 23.00 3.63
N GLY A 505 -5.97 23.23 2.87
CA GLY A 505 -7.02 24.19 3.23
C GLY A 505 -6.64 25.67 3.07
N GLN A 506 -5.50 25.97 2.46
CA GLN A 506 -5.01 27.34 2.23
C GLN A 506 -5.58 27.90 0.92
N HIS A 507 -6.88 28.19 0.90
CA HIS A 507 -7.62 28.49 -0.33
C HIS A 507 -7.18 29.80 -1.02
N GLU A 508 -6.82 30.84 -0.27
CA GLU A 508 -6.35 32.12 -0.83
C GLU A 508 -5.02 31.96 -1.58
N LYS A 509 -4.08 31.18 -1.03
CA LYS A 509 -2.80 30.89 -1.70
C LYS A 509 -2.98 30.01 -2.92
N ALA A 510 -3.90 29.03 -2.84
CA ALA A 510 -4.26 28.21 -3.99
C ALA A 510 -4.88 29.04 -5.12
N GLU A 511 -5.71 30.04 -4.79
CA GLU A 511 -6.29 30.96 -5.76
C GLU A 511 -5.20 31.77 -6.47
N ALA A 512 -4.29 32.38 -5.71
CA ALA A 512 -3.20 33.20 -6.25
C ALA A 512 -2.27 32.40 -7.18
N ASP A 513 -1.84 31.21 -6.76
CA ASP A 513 -0.97 30.35 -7.57
C ASP A 513 -1.67 29.83 -8.82
N ALA A 514 -2.93 29.39 -8.71
CA ALA A 514 -3.68 28.87 -9.84
C ALA A 514 -4.04 29.97 -10.85
N LYS A 515 -4.25 31.20 -10.37
CA LYS A 515 -4.47 32.39 -11.20
C LYS A 515 -3.23 32.73 -12.01
N LEU A 516 -2.08 32.84 -11.34
CA LEU A 516 -0.80 33.06 -12.00
C LEU A 516 -0.51 31.95 -13.02
N ALA A 517 -0.76 30.69 -12.67
CA ALA A 517 -0.52 29.55 -13.55
C ALA A 517 -1.27 29.66 -14.89
N HIS A 518 -2.54 30.06 -14.89
CA HIS A 518 -3.29 30.21 -16.15
C HIS A 518 -3.03 31.55 -16.86
N GLU A 519 -2.48 32.56 -16.16
CA GLU A 519 -1.94 33.78 -16.79
C GLU A 519 -0.63 33.47 -17.54
N TYR A 520 0.20 32.56 -17.03
CA TYR A 520 1.38 32.05 -17.74
C TYR A 520 1.02 31.16 -18.93
N ASN A 521 0.04 30.27 -18.77
CA ASN A 521 -0.40 29.37 -19.83
C ASN A 521 -1.93 29.25 -19.88
N ASN A 522 -2.54 29.92 -20.87
CA ASN A 522 -3.99 29.93 -21.05
C ASN A 522 -4.58 28.60 -21.58
N GLN A 523 -3.75 27.60 -21.89
CA GLN A 523 -4.17 26.24 -22.24
C GLN A 523 -4.13 25.28 -21.05
N ASN A 524 -3.63 25.71 -19.88
CA ASN A 524 -3.49 24.85 -18.71
C ASN A 524 -4.85 24.61 -18.01
N VAL A 525 -5.57 23.57 -18.43
CA VAL A 525 -6.89 23.18 -17.92
C VAL A 525 -6.87 22.97 -16.39
N LYS A 526 -5.79 22.37 -15.87
CA LYS A 526 -5.63 22.09 -14.44
C LYS A 526 -5.52 23.36 -13.61
N ALA A 527 -4.86 24.40 -14.13
CA ALA A 527 -4.78 25.70 -13.48
C ALA A 527 -6.17 26.34 -13.35
N PHE A 528 -6.96 26.40 -14.43
CA PHE A 528 -8.34 26.90 -14.37
C PHE A 528 -9.22 26.07 -13.43
N PHE A 529 -9.11 24.73 -13.48
CA PHE A 529 -9.88 23.86 -12.59
C PHE A 529 -9.55 24.11 -11.11
N ARG A 530 -8.26 24.20 -10.77
CA ARG A 530 -7.79 24.44 -9.39
C ARG A 530 -8.15 25.85 -8.90
N HIS A 531 -8.07 26.85 -9.77
CA HIS A 531 -8.50 28.23 -9.48
C HIS A 531 -10.01 28.28 -9.16
N GLY A 532 -10.82 27.61 -9.98
CA GLY A 532 -12.25 27.48 -9.74
C GLY A 532 -12.61 26.76 -8.43
N LEU A 533 -11.86 25.70 -8.07
CA LEU A 533 -12.03 25.01 -6.79
C LEU A 533 -11.63 25.87 -5.59
N ALA A 534 -10.56 26.67 -5.71
CA ALA A 534 -10.14 27.61 -4.67
C ALA A 534 -11.21 28.68 -4.41
N LEU A 535 -11.72 29.31 -5.48
CA LEU A 535 -12.81 30.28 -5.40
C LEU A 535 -14.09 29.67 -4.81
N HIS A 536 -14.42 28.43 -5.21
CA HIS A 536 -15.54 27.70 -4.64
C HIS A 536 -15.36 27.46 -3.13
N ALA A 537 -14.16 27.07 -2.69
CA ALA A 537 -13.87 26.86 -1.27
C ALA A 537 -13.94 28.17 -0.45
N MET A 538 -13.59 29.31 -1.08
CA MET A 538 -13.77 30.66 -0.53
C MET A 538 -15.22 31.18 -0.62
N LYS A 539 -16.16 30.36 -1.13
CA LYS A 539 -17.58 30.70 -1.32
C LYS A 539 -17.84 31.79 -2.35
N ASP A 540 -16.86 32.17 -3.17
CA ASP A 540 -17.10 33.03 -4.33
C ASP A 540 -17.57 32.16 -5.52
N TYR A 541 -18.82 31.71 -5.43
CA TYR A 541 -19.38 30.81 -6.43
C TYR A 541 -19.55 31.47 -7.81
N LYS A 542 -19.75 32.80 -7.85
CA LYS A 542 -19.92 33.54 -9.11
C LYS A 542 -18.60 33.59 -9.90
N ALA A 543 -17.50 33.92 -9.23
CA ALA A 543 -16.18 33.87 -9.86
C ALA A 543 -15.78 32.43 -10.21
N ALA A 544 -16.05 31.46 -9.33
CA ALA A 544 -15.76 30.05 -9.57
C ALA A 544 -16.43 29.51 -10.85
N ILE A 545 -17.70 29.84 -11.11
CA ILE A 545 -18.42 29.41 -12.32
C ILE A 545 -17.75 30.00 -13.58
N SER A 546 -17.38 31.28 -13.56
CA SER A 546 -16.73 31.94 -14.72
C SER A 546 -15.42 31.25 -15.10
N ILE A 547 -14.61 30.91 -14.10
CA ILE A 547 -13.32 30.24 -14.28
C ILE A 547 -13.49 28.78 -14.69
N LEU A 548 -14.37 28.03 -14.01
CA LEU A 548 -14.64 26.63 -14.36
C LEU A 548 -15.28 26.48 -15.75
N ALA A 549 -16.01 27.49 -16.23
CA ALA A 549 -16.55 27.51 -17.58
C ALA A 549 -15.44 27.63 -18.63
N GLN A 550 -14.35 28.34 -18.31
CA GLN A 550 -13.16 28.37 -19.18
C GLN A 550 -12.46 27.00 -19.20
N ALA A 551 -12.30 26.35 -18.04
CA ALA A 551 -11.78 24.98 -17.97
C ALA A 551 -12.64 23.99 -18.79
N TYR A 552 -13.97 24.14 -18.73
CA TYR A 552 -14.92 23.29 -19.48
C TYR A 552 -14.89 23.54 -20.99
N LYS A 553 -14.62 24.78 -21.43
CA LYS A 553 -14.44 25.09 -22.86
C LYS A 553 -13.21 24.37 -23.42
N LEU A 554 -12.13 24.29 -22.64
CA LEU A 554 -10.90 23.60 -23.03
C LEU A 554 -11.08 22.07 -23.00
N GLU A 555 -11.74 21.51 -21.97
CA GLU A 555 -12.05 20.07 -21.88
C GLU A 555 -13.54 19.75 -21.59
N PRO A 556 -14.41 19.76 -22.60
CA PRO A 556 -15.85 19.52 -22.41
C PRO A 556 -16.20 18.09 -21.95
N LYS A 557 -15.30 17.12 -22.19
CA LYS A 557 -15.50 15.70 -21.86
C LYS A 557 -15.11 15.36 -20.42
N ASN A 558 -14.46 16.28 -19.70
CA ASN A 558 -13.96 16.04 -18.35
C ASN A 558 -15.10 16.09 -17.32
N LYS A 559 -15.43 14.92 -16.75
CA LYS A 559 -16.54 14.78 -15.79
C LYS A 559 -16.33 15.62 -14.53
N SER A 560 -15.09 15.71 -14.03
CA SER A 560 -14.75 16.44 -12.81
C SER A 560 -15.03 17.93 -12.92
N ILE A 561 -14.74 18.53 -14.09
CA ILE A 561 -15.01 19.95 -14.36
C ILE A 561 -16.52 20.20 -14.43
N LYS A 562 -17.26 19.30 -15.10
CA LYS A 562 -18.72 19.38 -15.20
C LYS A 562 -19.40 19.26 -13.83
N GLU A 563 -18.91 18.37 -12.98
CA GLU A 563 -19.40 18.22 -11.61
C GLU A 563 -19.09 19.45 -10.75
N ALA A 564 -17.87 19.99 -10.83
CA ALA A 564 -17.50 21.20 -10.10
C ALA A 564 -18.33 22.43 -10.53
N LEU A 565 -18.61 22.59 -11.83
CA LEU A 565 -19.51 23.63 -12.35
C LEU A 565 -20.91 23.51 -11.76
N ARG A 566 -21.50 22.31 -11.88
CA ARG A 566 -22.84 22.04 -11.35
C ARG A 566 -22.90 22.31 -9.84
N PHE A 567 -21.86 21.93 -9.10
CA PHE A 567 -21.81 22.15 -7.66
C PHE A 567 -21.75 23.64 -7.32
N ALA A 568 -20.93 24.42 -8.02
CA ALA A 568 -20.85 25.87 -7.85
C ALA A 568 -22.19 26.56 -8.18
N GLU A 569 -22.87 26.16 -9.26
CA GLU A 569 -24.20 26.68 -9.64
C GLU A 569 -25.27 26.39 -8.58
N VAL A 570 -25.30 25.16 -8.04
CA VAL A 570 -26.24 24.78 -6.98
C VAL A 570 -26.00 25.60 -5.72
N ARG A 571 -24.73 25.78 -5.32
CA ARG A 571 -24.37 26.58 -4.14
C ARG A 571 -24.71 28.05 -4.31
N LEU A 572 -24.46 28.63 -5.49
CA LEU A 572 -24.85 30.01 -5.80
C LEU A 572 -26.37 30.19 -5.71
N ASN A 573 -27.15 29.27 -6.29
CA ASN A 573 -28.62 29.32 -6.23
C ASN A 573 -29.16 29.18 -4.79
N GLN A 574 -28.52 28.36 -3.96
CA GLN A 574 -28.85 28.26 -2.54
C GLN A 574 -28.56 29.56 -1.78
N GLU A 575 -27.43 30.22 -2.05
CA GLU A 575 -27.11 31.51 -1.43
C GLU A 575 -28.08 32.61 -1.87
N MET A 576 -28.44 32.65 -3.15
CA MET A 576 -29.41 33.62 -3.67
C MET A 576 -30.81 33.42 -3.07
N ARG A 577 -31.26 32.18 -2.88
CA ARG A 577 -32.53 31.89 -2.19
C ARG A 577 -32.51 32.34 -0.73
N LYS A 578 -31.44 32.03 0.00
CA LYS A 578 -31.26 32.48 1.40
C LYS A 578 -31.14 33.99 1.59
N ARG A 579 -30.78 34.73 0.53
CA ARG A 579 -30.76 36.20 0.54
C ARG A 579 -32.11 36.82 0.17
N MET A 580 -33.00 36.06 -0.46
CA MET A 580 -34.35 36.48 -0.82
C MET A 580 -35.41 36.11 0.22
N GLU A 581 -35.13 35.07 1.03
CA GLU A 581 -35.79 34.78 2.31
C GLU A 581 -35.27 35.72 3.40
#